data_AF-B3LYC6-F1
#
_entry.id   AF-B3LYC6-F1
#
_cell.length_a   1.000
_cell.length_b   1.000
_cell.length_c   1.000
_cell.angle_alpha   90.00
_cell.angle_beta   90.00
_cell.angle_gamma   90.00
#
_symmetry.space_group_name_H-M   'P 1'
#
loop_
_entity.id
_entity.type
_entity.pdbx_description
1 polymer ?
#
loop_
_entity_poly.entity_id
_entity_poly.type
_entity_poly.pdbx_seq_one_letter_code
_entity_poly.pdbx_strand_id
1 'polypeptide(L)'
;MPNTVMTDSKETGTDANPLENVKLSNDDNIALKDLLHQRLLECGWRSNIEKMIRQTIQERGVANLTHDELAAEIVPHARALVPEFIRKEMIMRVRNALETSLPPGQK
;
A
#
# COMPACT_ATOMS: atom_id res chain seq x y z
N MET A 1 16.15 46.78 -8.44
CA MET A 1 15.34 46.01 -7.47
C MET A 1 13.89 46.47 -7.60
N PRO A 2 12.87 45.61 -7.45
CA PRO A 2 12.84 44.15 -7.60
C PRO A 2 11.70 43.73 -8.56
N ASN A 3 11.71 42.49 -9.07
CA ASN A 3 10.44 41.80 -9.19
C ASN A 3 10.62 40.29 -8.98
N THR A 4 10.16 39.89 -7.80
CA THR A 4 9.30 38.74 -7.54
C THR A 4 9.69 37.42 -8.18
N VAL A 5 10.32 36.60 -7.32
CA VAL A 5 10.25 35.14 -7.29
C VAL A 5 8.89 34.65 -7.77
N MET A 6 8.87 33.89 -8.86
CA MET A 6 7.77 32.99 -9.18
C MET A 6 8.18 31.58 -8.77
N THR A 7 7.39 31.06 -7.84
CA THR A 7 7.32 29.70 -7.36
C THR A 7 6.96 28.73 -8.49
N ASP A 8 7.76 27.67 -8.69
CA ASP A 8 7.26 26.46 -9.37
C ASP A 8 7.05 25.38 -8.33
N SER A 9 5.77 25.22 -8.01
CA SER A 9 5.20 24.14 -7.23
C SER A 9 5.24 22.85 -8.07
N LYS A 10 5.88 21.81 -7.54
CA LYS A 10 5.53 20.44 -7.89
C LYS A 10 5.50 19.57 -6.65
N GLU A 11 4.56 19.90 -5.77
CA GLU A 11 4.06 18.97 -4.76
C GLU A 11 3.28 17.88 -5.51
N THR A 12 3.92 16.75 -5.78
CA THR A 12 3.18 15.56 -6.23
C THR A 12 2.48 14.99 -5.00
N GLY A 13 1.32 15.56 -4.70
CA GLY A 13 0.37 14.98 -3.77
C GLY A 13 0.11 13.55 -4.20
N THR A 14 0.57 12.60 -3.40
CA THR A 14 0.00 11.25 -3.38
C THR A 14 -1.50 11.47 -3.18
N ASP A 15 -2.28 11.22 -4.24
CA ASP A 15 -3.73 11.14 -4.21
C ASP A 15 -4.12 10.03 -3.25
N ALA A 16 -4.13 10.37 -1.97
CA ALA A 16 -4.84 9.63 -0.95
C ALA A 16 -6.31 9.88 -1.25
N ASN A 17 -6.87 9.04 -2.11
CA ASN A 17 -8.31 8.85 -2.23
C ASN A 17 -8.92 8.91 -0.82
N PRO A 18 -9.79 9.88 -0.50
CA PRO A 18 -10.52 9.89 0.75
C PRO A 18 -11.64 8.85 0.63
N LEU A 19 -11.26 7.57 0.70
CA LEU A 19 -12.20 6.47 0.75
C LEU A 19 -12.84 6.50 2.13
N GLU A 20 -14.05 7.05 2.16
CA GLU A 20 -15.14 6.90 3.12
C GLU A 20 -14.75 6.26 4.46
N ASN A 21 -14.95 7.03 5.53
CA ASN A 21 -14.77 6.66 6.94
C ASN A 21 -15.76 5.56 7.37
N VAL A 22 -15.60 4.36 6.80
CA VAL A 22 -16.20 3.14 7.32
C VAL A 22 -15.25 2.62 8.39
N LYS A 23 -15.51 3.03 9.63
CA LYS A 23 -14.63 2.76 10.76
C LYS A 23 -14.80 1.30 11.20
N LEU A 24 -13.92 0.44 10.70
CA LEU A 24 -13.69 -0.89 11.28
C LEU A 24 -13.31 -0.72 12.76
N SER A 25 -13.75 -1.63 13.63
CA SER A 25 -13.26 -1.70 15.00
C SER A 25 -11.73 -1.81 14.98
N ASN A 26 -11.05 -1.18 15.94
CA ASN A 26 -9.59 -1.21 16.01
C ASN A 26 -9.05 -2.65 16.00
N ASP A 27 -9.71 -3.55 16.73
CA ASP A 27 -9.38 -4.98 16.77
C ASP A 27 -9.50 -5.65 15.39
N ASP A 28 -10.58 -5.40 14.64
CA ASP A 28 -10.75 -5.94 13.29
C ASP A 28 -9.72 -5.38 12.30
N ASN A 29 -9.36 -4.10 12.45
CA ASN A 29 -8.32 -3.48 11.64
C ASN A 29 -6.94 -4.11 11.87
N ILE A 30 -6.61 -4.38 13.14
CA ILE A 30 -5.35 -5.04 13.53
C ILE A 30 -5.34 -6.48 13.00
N ALA A 31 -6.42 -7.24 13.21
CA ALA A 31 -6.52 -8.63 12.74
C ALA A 31 -6.44 -8.74 11.21
N LEU A 32 -7.07 -7.81 10.48
CA LEU A 32 -7.00 -7.76 9.02
C LEU A 32 -5.59 -7.46 8.51
N LYS A 33 -4.88 -6.51 9.15
CA LYS A 33 -3.49 -6.19 8.82
C LYS A 33 -2.55 -7.37 9.09
N ASP A 34 -2.72 -8.04 10.21
CA ASP A 34 -1.93 -9.22 10.57
C ASP A 34 -2.16 -10.36 9.56
N LEU A 35 -3.42 -10.64 9.23
CA LEU A 35 -3.77 -11.64 8.23
C LEU A 35 -3.17 -11.30 6.85
N LEU A 36 -3.27 -10.04 6.42
CA LEU A 36 -2.64 -9.59 5.18
C LEU A 36 -1.13 -9.82 5.20
N HIS A 37 -0.45 -9.46 6.28
CA HIS A 37 0.98 -9.72 6.43
C HIS A 37 1.29 -11.22 6.36
N GLN A 38 0.54 -12.07 7.06
CA GLN A 38 0.72 -13.52 6.98
C GLN A 38 0.57 -14.03 5.55
N ARG A 39 -0.50 -13.63 4.84
CA ARG A 39 -0.74 -14.04 3.44
C ARG A 39 0.36 -13.59 2.49
N LEU A 40 0.88 -12.37 2.68
CA LEU A 40 2.00 -11.85 1.90
C LEU A 40 3.31 -12.58 2.20
N LEU A 41 3.53 -13.02 3.44
CA LEU A 41 4.67 -13.89 3.77
C LEU A 41 4.50 -15.29 3.17
N GLU A 42 3.34 -15.91 3.32
CA GLU A 42 3.05 -17.28 2.83
C GLU A 42 3.19 -17.39 1.31
N CYS A 43 2.77 -16.37 0.55
CA CYS A 43 2.91 -16.37 -0.91
C CYS A 43 4.32 -15.97 -1.40
N GLY A 44 5.24 -15.67 -0.48
CA GLY A 44 6.60 -15.25 -0.81
C GLY A 44 6.71 -13.83 -1.36
N TRP A 45 5.67 -12.99 -1.22
CA TRP A 45 5.68 -11.61 -1.71
C TRP A 45 6.83 -10.80 -1.14
N ARG A 46 7.10 -10.94 0.17
CA ARG A 46 8.25 -10.28 0.82
C ARG A 46 9.57 -10.65 0.14
N SER A 47 9.81 -11.94 -0.10
CA SER A 47 11.03 -12.43 -0.75
C SER A 47 11.14 -11.98 -2.19
N ASN A 48 10.02 -11.91 -2.92
CA ASN A 48 9.99 -11.39 -4.29
C ASN A 48 10.36 -9.90 -4.34
N ILE A 49 9.82 -9.09 -3.42
CA ILE A 49 10.19 -7.67 -3.33
C ILE A 49 11.65 -7.50 -2.96
N GLU A 50 12.13 -8.26 -1.98
CA GLU A 50 13.52 -8.19 -1.55
C GLU A 50 14.47 -8.53 -2.70
N LYS A 51 14.15 -9.56 -3.49
CA LYS A 51 14.89 -9.93 -4.71
C LYS A 51 14.84 -8.81 -5.75
N MET A 52 13.67 -8.23 -5.98
CA MET A 52 13.46 -7.14 -6.94
C MET A 52 14.27 -5.90 -6.54
N ILE A 53 14.23 -5.50 -5.26
CA ILE A 53 15.03 -4.39 -4.72
C ILE A 53 16.52 -4.64 -4.98
N ARG A 54 17.03 -5.83 -4.64
CA ARG A 54 18.45 -6.17 -4.87
C ARG A 54 18.80 -6.10 -6.35
N GLN A 55 17.93 -6.59 -7.23
CA GLN A 55 18.16 -6.56 -8.66
C GLN A 55 18.18 -5.12 -9.20
N THR A 56 17.21 -4.29 -8.81
CA THR A 56 17.14 -2.88 -9.21
C THR A 56 18.38 -2.11 -8.73
N ILE A 57 18.83 -2.34 -7.50
CA ILE A 57 20.07 -1.77 -6.97
C ILE A 57 21.30 -2.24 -7.77
N GLN A 58 21.34 -3.51 -8.15
CA GLN A 58 22.45 -4.08 -8.93
C GLN A 58 22.47 -3.55 -10.37
N GLU A 59 21.31 -3.34 -10.99
CA GLU A 59 21.17 -2.86 -12.37
C GLU A 59 21.47 -1.37 -12.52
N ARG A 60 20.94 -0.52 -11.63
CA ARG A 60 21.14 0.94 -11.68
C ARG A 60 22.39 1.41 -10.90
N GLY A 61 22.88 0.59 -9.98
CA GLY A 61 24.01 0.89 -9.11
C GLY A 61 23.61 1.70 -7.87
N VAL A 62 24.10 1.28 -6.70
CA VAL A 62 23.88 1.92 -5.39
C VAL A 62 24.21 3.42 -5.34
N ALA A 63 25.10 3.90 -6.21
CA ALA A 63 25.59 5.28 -6.18
C ALA A 63 24.61 6.30 -6.81
N ASN A 64 23.67 5.84 -7.66
CA ASN A 64 22.77 6.73 -8.40
C ASN A 64 21.33 6.71 -7.87
N LEU A 65 21.06 5.99 -6.78
CA LEU A 65 19.70 5.62 -6.40
C LEU A 65 19.45 5.98 -4.93
N THR A 66 18.60 6.97 -4.71
CA THR A 66 18.17 7.33 -3.35
C THR A 66 17.09 6.36 -2.85
N HIS A 67 16.92 6.25 -1.53
CA HIS A 67 15.87 5.41 -0.95
C HIS A 67 14.48 5.76 -1.51
N ASP A 68 14.21 7.06 -1.64
CA ASP A 68 12.91 7.56 -2.08
C ASP A 68 12.62 7.18 -3.55
N GLU A 69 13.60 7.35 -4.44
CA GLU A 69 13.51 6.89 -5.83
C GLU A 69 13.34 5.37 -5.94
N LEU A 70 14.05 4.62 -5.08
CA LEU A 70 13.91 3.16 -5.01
C LEU A 70 12.49 2.78 -4.60
N ALA A 71 11.95 3.44 -3.57
CA ALA A 71 10.59 3.20 -3.11
C ALA A 71 9.59 3.57 -4.20
N ALA A 72 9.74 4.72 -4.85
CA ALA A 72 8.86 5.18 -5.93
C ALA A 72 8.82 4.19 -7.11
N GLU A 73 9.94 3.53 -7.42
CA GLU A 73 10.01 2.50 -8.45
C GLU A 73 9.50 1.13 -7.95
N ILE A 74 9.89 0.70 -6.75
CA ILE A 74 9.58 -0.65 -6.22
C ILE A 74 8.15 -0.77 -5.72
N VAL A 75 7.59 0.25 -5.07
CA VAL A 75 6.23 0.24 -4.50
C VAL A 75 5.14 -0.11 -5.53
N PRO A 76 5.08 0.47 -6.74
CA PRO A 76 4.07 0.08 -7.72
C PRO A 76 4.23 -1.38 -8.17
N HIS A 77 5.46 -1.87 -8.33
CA HIS A 77 5.73 -3.26 -8.68
C HIS A 77 5.35 -4.21 -7.52
N ALA A 78 5.67 -3.84 -6.29
CA ALA A 78 5.27 -4.54 -5.08
C ALA A 78 3.74 -4.66 -5.00
N ARG A 79 3.00 -3.58 -5.27
CA ARG A 79 1.53 -3.60 -5.32
C ARG A 79 1.00 -4.51 -6.43
N ALA A 80 1.65 -4.53 -7.60
CA ALA A 80 1.27 -5.41 -8.71
C ALA A 80 1.57 -6.89 -8.41
N LEU A 81 2.62 -7.18 -7.63
CA LEU A 81 2.97 -8.53 -7.19
C LEU A 81 1.97 -9.12 -6.20
N VAL A 82 1.07 -8.32 -5.61
CA VAL A 82 0.02 -8.83 -4.73
C VAL A 82 -0.99 -9.63 -5.58
N PRO A 83 -1.08 -10.96 -5.38
CA PRO A 83 -2.00 -11.79 -6.13
C PRO A 83 -3.46 -11.36 -5.94
N GLU A 84 -4.26 -11.47 -7.00
CA GLU A 84 -5.66 -11.09 -6.99
C GLU A 84 -6.47 -11.84 -5.92
N PHE A 85 -6.11 -13.09 -5.62
CA PHE A 85 -6.79 -13.88 -4.59
C PHE A 85 -6.61 -13.28 -3.17
N ILE A 86 -5.43 -12.71 -2.86
CA ILE A 86 -5.18 -12.05 -1.57
C ILE A 86 -5.99 -10.77 -1.47
N ARG A 87 -6.03 -9.97 -2.55
CA ARG A 87 -6.84 -8.75 -2.62
C ARG A 87 -8.32 -9.06 -2.40
N LYS A 88 -8.84 -10.08 -3.08
CA LYS A 88 -10.23 -10.55 -2.92
C LYS A 88 -10.50 -11.05 -1.50
N GLU A 89 -9.58 -11.84 -0.92
CA GLU A 89 -9.71 -12.32 0.46
C GLU A 89 -9.79 -11.14 1.44
N MET A 90 -8.95 -10.11 1.28
CA MET A 90 -9.01 -8.93 2.16
C MET A 90 -10.30 -8.14 1.99
N ILE A 91 -10.77 -7.91 0.76
CA ILE A 91 -12.04 -7.20 0.53
C ILE A 91 -13.20 -7.98 1.17
N MET A 92 -13.22 -9.31 1.04
CA MET A 92 -14.23 -10.15 1.67
C MET A 92 -14.17 -10.06 3.20
N ARG A 93 -12.98 -10.07 3.79
CA ARG A 93 -12.79 -9.93 5.24
C ARG A 93 -13.23 -8.57 5.75
N VAL A 94 -12.90 -7.49 5.03
CA VAL A 94 -13.40 -6.13 5.33
C VAL A 94 -14.92 -6.12 5.32
N ARG A 95 -15.55 -6.62 4.25
CA ARG A 95 -17.01 -6.67 4.14
C ARG A 95 -17.64 -7.44 5.31
N ASN A 96 -17.09 -8.60 5.65
CA ASN A 96 -17.57 -9.41 6.77
C ASN A 96 -17.41 -8.69 8.13
N ALA A 97 -16.29 -7.99 8.35
CA ALA A 97 -16.08 -7.20 9.54
C ALA A 97 -17.08 -6.03 9.64
N LEU A 98 -17.41 -5.39 8.50
CA LEU A 98 -18.43 -4.34 8.43
C LEU A 98 -19.85 -4.89 8.67
N GLU A 99 -20.18 -6.06 8.13
CA GLU A 99 -21.46 -6.73 8.37
C GLU A 99 -21.61 -7.16 9.83
N THR A 100 -20.52 -7.60 10.47
CA THR A 100 -20.51 -7.95 11.90
C THR A 100 -20.66 -6.71 12.79
N SER A 101 -20.15 -5.55 12.35
CA SER A 101 -20.32 -4.27 13.03
C SER A 101 -21.70 -3.63 12.79
N LEU A 102 -22.50 -4.13 11.84
CA LEU A 102 -23.83 -3.63 11.55
C LEU A 102 -24.87 -4.36 12.43
N PRO A 103 -25.67 -3.66 13.25
CA PRO A 103 -26.69 -4.32 14.05
C PRO A 103 -27.75 -5.00 13.15
N PRO A 104 -28.24 -6.20 13.50
CA PRO A 104 -29.26 -6.88 12.74
C PRO A 104 -30.61 -6.17 12.93
N GLY A 105 -30.99 -5.32 11.97
CA GLY A 105 -32.32 -4.74 12.00
C GLY A 105 -32.55 -3.59 11.04
N GLN A 106 -32.62 -3.87 9.74
CA GLN A 106 -33.60 -3.31 8.79
C GLN A 106 -33.71 -4.29 7.60
N LYS A 107 -34.59 -5.29 7.73
CA LYS A 107 -35.10 -6.08 6.61
C LYS A 107 -36.61 -5.90 6.56
#